data_AF-A0A382DNI3-F1
#
_entry.id   AF-A0A382DNI3-F1
#
_cell.length_a   1.000
_cell.length_b   1.000
_cell.length_c   1.000
_cell.angle_alpha   90.00
_cell.angle_beta   90.00
_cell.angle_gamma   90.00
#
_symmetry.space_group_name_H-M   'P 1'
#
loop_
_entity.id
_entity.type
_entity.pdbx_description
1 polymer ?
#
loop_
_entity_poly.entity_id
_entity_poly.type
_entity_poly.pdbx_seq_one_letter_code
_entity_poly.pdbx_strand_id
1 'polypeptide(L)'
;EKGEGFLADLCELWEKTAFEAEDFDTRVCALRIGVVLGREGGFLKQLSLPFEMGIGSYIGSGNQWVPWIHYLDLLRIIDLTINDESISGPINCTSPRPVTGKNFAKALAPILGAKILIRLPRLCLRLVFGEGEKVLTSSQKAYPTLLQEKKFQFAHGDLVHALKEECSPTAVSITTVNTQEKYPGNTVENVPELTQAQYKIETSVKLEVSSKQAFEFFSSPLNLGLATPDWMDFHITESPSDMNKGSEFEYKINLGPFPIKWRTEIINWVPDNLFVDYQKKGPYSLWWHQHRIVTEGVSTCRMEDKVFYRVPGWILGRIAHKYIIKNILVRIFAYRRKVIQMRFGGRIYDSSQ
;
A
#
# COMPACT_ATOMS: atom_id res chain seq x y z
N GLU A 1 8.21 -4.96 -32.53
CA GLU A 1 9.32 -5.81 -33.01
C GLU A 1 9.81 -6.66 -31.85
N LYS A 2 10.35 -7.86 -32.15
CA LYS A 2 10.90 -8.78 -31.15
C LYS A 2 12.14 -8.15 -30.51
N GLY A 3 12.29 -8.28 -29.19
CA GLY A 3 13.54 -7.91 -28.51
C GLY A 3 14.66 -8.92 -28.84
N GLU A 4 15.91 -8.56 -28.56
CA GLU A 4 17.03 -9.48 -28.75
C GLU A 4 17.45 -10.15 -27.44
N GLY A 5 17.90 -11.41 -27.54
CA GLY A 5 18.51 -12.17 -26.46
C GLY A 5 17.53 -12.99 -25.60
N PHE A 6 18.10 -13.70 -24.62
CA PHE A 6 17.43 -14.72 -23.80
C PHE A 6 16.05 -14.33 -23.27
N LEU A 7 15.87 -13.10 -22.76
CA LEU A 7 14.59 -12.68 -22.20
C LEU A 7 13.50 -12.55 -23.26
N ALA A 8 13.85 -12.12 -24.47
CA ALA A 8 12.88 -12.02 -25.56
C ALA A 8 12.46 -13.40 -26.06
N ASP A 9 13.42 -14.34 -26.15
CA ASP A 9 13.14 -15.73 -26.52
C ASP A 9 12.28 -16.44 -25.45
N LEU A 10 12.54 -16.16 -24.17
CA LEU A 10 11.73 -16.70 -23.07
C LEU A 10 10.29 -16.16 -23.10
N CYS A 11 10.11 -14.86 -23.29
CA CYS A 11 8.76 -14.26 -23.41
C CYS A 11 8.01 -14.83 -24.62
N GLU A 12 8.68 -15.00 -25.77
CA GLU A 12 8.08 -15.60 -26.95
C GLU A 12 7.63 -17.04 -26.69
N LEU A 13 8.45 -17.85 -26.01
CA LEU A 13 8.09 -19.22 -25.66
C LEU A 13 6.91 -19.28 -24.68
N TRP A 14 6.89 -18.41 -23.67
CA TRP A 14 5.76 -18.31 -22.72
C TRP A 14 4.47 -17.91 -23.41
N GLU A 15 4.50 -16.89 -24.26
CA GLU A 15 3.33 -16.45 -25.02
C GLU A 15 2.84 -17.55 -25.97
N LYS A 16 3.75 -18.16 -26.74
CA LYS A 16 3.42 -19.27 -27.64
C LYS A 16 2.73 -20.41 -26.90
N THR A 17 3.29 -20.83 -25.76
CA THR A 17 2.72 -21.92 -24.94
C THR A 17 1.35 -21.53 -24.40
N ALA A 18 1.16 -20.29 -23.97
CA ALA A 18 -0.14 -19.81 -23.49
C ALA A 18 -1.20 -19.83 -24.60
N PHE A 19 -0.83 -19.50 -25.85
CA PHE A 19 -1.74 -19.50 -26.99
C PHE A 19 -2.15 -20.91 -27.45
N GLU A 20 -1.48 -21.98 -27.04
CA GLU A 20 -1.94 -23.36 -27.28
C GLU A 20 -3.30 -23.65 -26.62
N ALA A 21 -3.70 -22.86 -25.62
CA ALA A 21 -5.04 -22.95 -25.03
C ALA A 21 -6.16 -22.53 -26.00
N GLU A 22 -5.85 -21.74 -27.04
CA GLU A 22 -6.83 -21.35 -28.06
C GLU A 22 -7.36 -22.56 -28.86
N ASP A 23 -6.57 -23.64 -28.97
CA ASP A 23 -7.00 -24.91 -29.59
C ASP A 23 -8.15 -25.60 -28.84
N PHE A 24 -8.38 -25.21 -27.58
CA PHE A 24 -9.45 -25.70 -26.72
C PHE A 24 -10.59 -24.68 -26.55
N ASP A 25 -10.79 -23.78 -27.52
CA ASP A 25 -11.83 -22.74 -27.51
C ASP A 25 -11.75 -21.82 -26.27
N THR A 26 -10.53 -21.66 -25.72
CA THR A 26 -10.26 -20.80 -24.57
C THR A 26 -9.63 -19.50 -25.03
N ARG A 27 -10.29 -18.37 -24.78
CA ARG A 27 -9.76 -17.03 -25.06
C ARG A 27 -8.50 -16.75 -24.23
N VAL A 28 -7.41 -16.36 -24.88
CA VAL A 28 -6.13 -16.08 -24.22
C VAL A 28 -5.81 -14.58 -24.25
N CYS A 29 -5.45 -14.03 -23.09
CA CYS A 29 -4.95 -12.67 -22.92
C CYS A 29 -3.52 -12.72 -22.35
N ALA A 30 -2.51 -12.42 -23.17
CA ALA A 30 -1.12 -12.44 -22.76
C ALA A 30 -0.70 -11.04 -22.24
N LEU A 31 -0.67 -10.88 -20.91
CA LEU A 31 -0.35 -9.60 -20.27
C LEU A 31 1.16 -9.33 -20.26
N ARG A 32 1.60 -8.34 -21.04
CA ARG A 32 2.97 -7.83 -21.06
C ARG A 32 3.11 -6.71 -20.04
N ILE A 33 3.53 -7.08 -18.84
CA ILE A 33 3.52 -6.19 -17.67
C ILE A 33 4.79 -5.33 -17.61
N GLY A 34 4.60 -4.00 -17.53
CA GLY A 34 5.70 -3.07 -17.28
C GLY A 34 6.23 -3.12 -15.85
N VAL A 35 7.11 -2.18 -15.49
CA VAL A 35 7.57 -2.00 -14.12
C VAL A 35 6.40 -1.57 -13.23
N VAL A 36 5.93 -2.49 -12.39
CA VAL A 36 4.81 -2.23 -11.47
C VAL A 36 5.28 -1.34 -10.31
N LEU A 37 4.61 -0.20 -10.14
CA LEU A 37 4.85 0.73 -9.06
C LEU A 37 3.93 0.41 -7.89
N GLY A 38 4.53 0.17 -6.72
CA GLY A 38 3.88 0.05 -5.42
C GLY A 38 4.92 0.17 -4.32
N ARG A 39 4.63 0.89 -3.24
CA ARG A 39 5.60 1.18 -2.17
C ARG A 39 6.10 -0.06 -1.44
N GLU A 40 5.20 -1.01 -1.21
CA GLU A 40 5.47 -2.16 -0.34
C GLU A 40 6.06 -3.38 -1.08
N GLY A 41 6.30 -3.27 -2.40
CA GLY A 41 6.80 -4.37 -3.21
C GLY A 41 7.53 -3.94 -4.47
N GLY A 42 8.05 -4.93 -5.20
CA GLY A 42 8.62 -4.74 -6.53
C GLY A 42 9.74 -3.70 -6.61
N PHE A 43 9.74 -2.96 -7.72
CA PHE A 43 10.82 -2.06 -8.12
C PHE A 43 10.99 -0.85 -7.18
N LEU A 44 9.88 -0.26 -6.71
CA LEU A 44 9.93 0.94 -5.89
C LEU A 44 10.49 0.63 -4.49
N LYS A 45 10.14 -0.50 -3.88
CA LYS A 45 10.70 -0.96 -2.59
C LYS A 45 12.22 -1.13 -2.63
N GLN A 46 12.76 -1.65 -3.73
CA GLN A 46 14.20 -1.87 -3.89
C GLN A 46 14.96 -0.55 -4.05
N LEU A 47 14.31 0.50 -4.57
CA LEU A 47 14.88 1.83 -4.71
C LEU A 47 14.62 2.75 -3.51
N SER A 48 13.60 2.48 -2.70
CA SER A 48 13.11 3.45 -1.71
C SER A 48 14.14 3.72 -0.61
N LEU A 49 14.88 2.71 -0.13
CA LEU A 49 15.76 2.88 1.04
C LEU A 49 16.89 3.91 0.82
N PRO A 50 17.72 3.84 -0.24
CA PRO A 50 18.72 4.89 -0.50
C PRO A 50 18.10 6.27 -0.68
N PHE A 51 16.94 6.35 -1.35
CA PHE A 51 16.24 7.62 -1.56
C PHE A 51 15.71 8.21 -0.26
N GLU A 52 15.12 7.40 0.63
CA GLU A 52 14.67 7.81 1.97
C GLU A 52 15.87 8.26 2.86
N MET A 53 17.07 7.73 2.61
CA MET A 53 18.33 8.20 3.23
C MET A 53 18.93 9.45 2.56
N GLY A 54 18.24 10.03 1.57
CA GLY A 54 18.67 11.25 0.88
C GLY A 54 19.56 11.02 -0.35
N ILE A 55 19.88 9.76 -0.68
CA ILE A 55 20.79 9.37 -1.77
C ILE A 55 19.98 8.80 -2.94
N GLY A 56 19.67 9.67 -3.89
CA GLY A 56 19.04 9.29 -5.15
C GLY A 56 20.04 8.74 -6.16
N SER A 57 19.60 7.79 -6.97
CA SER A 57 20.40 7.22 -8.06
C SER A 57 19.56 6.89 -9.29
N TYR A 58 20.23 6.69 -10.42
CA TYR A 58 19.67 6.07 -11.61
C TYR A 58 20.68 5.09 -12.20
N ILE A 59 20.16 4.15 -12.98
CA ILE A 59 20.92 3.02 -13.50
C ILE A 59 21.61 3.39 -14.82
N GLY A 60 22.90 3.03 -14.97
CA GLY A 60 23.64 3.19 -16.23
C GLY A 60 23.68 4.64 -16.75
N SER A 61 23.33 4.83 -18.03
CA SER A 61 23.23 6.17 -18.64
C SER A 61 21.99 6.94 -18.18
N GLY A 62 20.97 6.24 -17.68
CA GLY A 62 19.67 6.79 -17.32
C GLY A 62 18.76 7.09 -18.52
N ASN A 63 19.21 6.81 -19.76
CA ASN A 63 18.44 7.05 -20.98
C ASN A 63 17.53 5.87 -21.35
N GLN A 64 17.69 4.72 -20.70
CA GLN A 64 16.79 3.59 -20.85
C GLN A 64 15.36 4.00 -20.47
N TRP A 65 14.41 3.68 -21.32
CA TRP A 65 12.98 3.71 -21.04
C TRP A 65 12.62 2.71 -19.96
N VAL A 66 11.76 3.18 -19.06
CA VAL A 66 11.09 2.47 -17.99
C VAL A 66 9.61 2.49 -18.32
N PRO A 67 9.08 1.48 -19.04
CA PRO A 67 7.64 1.31 -19.17
C PRO A 67 7.11 0.92 -17.80
N TRP A 68 6.39 1.82 -17.13
CA TRP A 68 5.91 1.63 -15.77
C TRP A 68 4.40 1.53 -15.75
N ILE A 69 3.82 0.94 -14.71
CA ILE A 69 2.38 0.97 -14.46
C ILE A 69 2.11 1.01 -12.97
N HIS A 70 1.12 1.78 -12.53
CA HIS A 70 0.68 1.71 -11.14
C HIS A 70 -0.08 0.40 -10.90
N TYR A 71 0.20 -0.31 -9.81
CA TYR A 71 -0.41 -1.62 -9.55
C TYR A 71 -1.96 -1.58 -9.62
N LEU A 72 -2.60 -0.46 -9.21
CA LEU A 72 -4.04 -0.30 -9.29
C LEU A 72 -4.55 -0.33 -10.74
N ASP A 73 -3.87 0.37 -11.65
CA ASP A 73 -4.24 0.34 -13.06
C ASP A 73 -3.98 -1.03 -13.68
N LEU A 74 -2.93 -1.74 -13.24
CA LEU A 74 -2.70 -3.12 -13.64
C LEU A 74 -3.87 -4.03 -13.23
N LEU A 75 -4.36 -3.93 -11.99
CA LEU A 75 -5.51 -4.70 -11.53
C LEU A 75 -6.79 -4.37 -12.32
N ARG A 76 -7.01 -3.09 -12.62
CA ARG A 76 -8.15 -2.65 -13.45
C ARG A 76 -8.05 -3.14 -14.89
N ILE A 77 -6.84 -3.28 -15.44
CA ILE A 77 -6.62 -3.90 -16.74
C ILE A 77 -6.91 -5.40 -16.67
N ILE A 78 -6.45 -6.10 -15.62
CA ILE A 78 -6.76 -7.52 -15.43
C ILE A 78 -8.29 -7.73 -15.38
N ASP A 79 -9.00 -6.94 -14.57
CA ASP A 79 -10.46 -6.98 -14.49
C ASP A 79 -11.11 -6.70 -15.86
N LEU A 80 -10.64 -5.68 -16.59
CA LEU A 80 -11.10 -5.43 -17.96
C LEU A 80 -10.91 -6.65 -18.87
N THR A 81 -9.73 -7.27 -18.87
CA THR A 81 -9.42 -8.41 -19.75
C THR A 81 -10.21 -9.67 -19.40
N ILE A 82 -10.58 -9.85 -18.14
CA ILE A 82 -11.44 -10.94 -17.70
C ILE A 82 -12.86 -10.71 -18.23
N ASN A 83 -13.40 -9.49 -18.08
CA ASN A 83 -14.82 -9.19 -18.35
C ASN A 83 -15.13 -8.80 -19.80
N ASP A 84 -14.18 -8.28 -20.58
CA ASP A 84 -14.39 -7.90 -21.98
C ASP A 84 -13.93 -9.04 -22.92
N GLU A 85 -14.90 -9.81 -23.41
CA GLU A 85 -14.68 -10.95 -24.30
C GLU A 85 -14.05 -10.56 -25.66
N SER A 86 -14.14 -9.30 -26.05
CA SER A 86 -13.53 -8.82 -27.31
C SER A 86 -12.03 -8.53 -27.18
N ILE A 87 -11.44 -8.71 -26.00
CA ILE A 87 -10.00 -8.56 -25.78
C ILE A 87 -9.35 -9.94 -25.77
N SER A 88 -8.37 -10.13 -26.65
CA SER A 88 -7.50 -11.32 -26.73
C SER A 88 -6.12 -10.93 -27.24
N GLY A 89 -5.19 -11.88 -27.17
CA GLY A 89 -3.83 -11.68 -27.67
C GLY A 89 -2.91 -10.94 -26.70
N PRO A 90 -1.77 -10.42 -27.18
CA PRO A 90 -0.79 -9.73 -26.36
C PRO A 90 -1.23 -8.30 -25.99
N ILE A 91 -1.12 -7.96 -24.71
CA ILE A 91 -1.61 -6.69 -24.15
C ILE A 91 -0.50 -6.01 -23.35
N ASN A 92 -0.06 -4.82 -23.79
CA ASN A 92 0.92 -4.02 -23.04
C ASN A 92 0.25 -3.35 -21.83
N CYS A 93 0.52 -3.88 -20.63
CA CYS A 93 0.05 -3.30 -19.37
C CYS A 93 1.06 -2.26 -18.88
N THR A 94 1.02 -1.09 -19.52
CA THR A 94 1.90 0.06 -19.20
C THR A 94 1.09 1.34 -19.09
N SER A 95 1.57 2.30 -18.31
CA SER A 95 1.09 3.68 -18.31
C SER A 95 1.28 4.32 -19.70
N PRO A 96 0.41 5.26 -20.12
CA PRO A 96 0.48 5.87 -21.46
C PRO A 96 1.75 6.71 -21.70
N ARG A 97 2.49 7.07 -20.65
CA ARG A 97 3.66 7.95 -20.72
C ARG A 97 4.90 7.26 -20.12
N PRO A 98 5.61 6.42 -20.90
CA PRO A 98 6.88 5.85 -20.45
C PRO A 98 7.90 6.96 -20.21
N VAL A 99 8.77 6.78 -19.21
CA VAL A 99 9.82 7.74 -18.86
C VAL A 99 11.19 7.11 -19.01
N THR A 100 12.24 7.92 -19.02
CA THR A 100 13.61 7.40 -18.89
C THR A 100 13.96 7.15 -17.42
N GLY A 101 14.92 6.27 -17.15
CA GLY A 101 15.39 6.01 -15.77
C GLY A 101 15.87 7.27 -15.06
N LYS A 102 16.49 8.21 -15.78
CA LYS A 102 16.88 9.53 -15.25
C LYS A 102 15.66 10.37 -14.87
N ASN A 103 14.62 10.39 -15.70
CA ASN A 103 13.41 11.13 -15.40
C ASN A 103 12.60 10.49 -14.27
N PHE A 104 12.61 9.15 -14.17
CA PHE A 104 12.05 8.42 -13.04
C PHE A 104 12.73 8.83 -11.72
N ALA A 105 14.07 8.77 -11.67
CA ALA A 105 14.82 9.18 -10.49
C ALA A 105 14.60 10.66 -10.13
N LYS A 106 14.50 11.55 -11.13
CA LYS A 106 14.17 12.97 -10.93
C LYS A 106 12.76 13.20 -10.38
N ALA A 107 11.80 12.36 -10.74
CA ALA A 107 10.45 12.43 -10.20
C ALA A 107 10.40 11.93 -8.74
N LEU A 108 11.13 10.84 -8.43
CA LEU A 108 11.14 10.23 -7.10
C LEU A 108 11.94 11.04 -6.06
N ALA A 109 13.08 11.61 -6.47
CA ALA A 109 14.01 12.32 -5.60
C ALA A 109 13.35 13.41 -4.71
N PRO A 110 12.61 14.39 -5.25
CA PRO A 110 11.97 15.41 -4.43
C PRO A 110 10.86 14.88 -3.52
N ILE A 111 10.23 13.76 -3.89
CA ILE A 111 9.14 13.15 -3.10
C ILE A 111 9.70 12.50 -1.82
N LEU A 112 10.85 11.83 -1.94
CA LEU A 112 11.52 11.16 -0.82
C LEU A 112 12.63 12.02 -0.16
N GLY A 113 12.80 13.28 -0.57
CA GLY A 113 13.82 14.18 0.00
C GLY A 113 15.25 13.83 -0.41
N ALA A 114 15.44 13.14 -1.53
CA ALA A 114 16.73 12.72 -2.03
C ALA A 114 17.37 13.71 -3.01
N LYS A 115 18.71 13.72 -3.06
CA LYS A 115 19.48 14.33 -4.15
C LYS A 115 20.05 13.23 -5.03
N ILE A 116 20.00 13.42 -6.35
CA ILE A 116 20.58 12.45 -7.29
C ILE A 116 22.11 12.62 -7.27
N LEU A 117 22.80 11.72 -6.60
CA LEU A 117 24.25 11.80 -6.39
C LEU A 117 25.01 10.72 -7.16
N ILE A 118 24.39 9.55 -7.35
CA ILE A 118 25.08 8.35 -7.82
C ILE A 118 24.50 7.89 -9.16
N ARG A 119 25.38 7.60 -10.11
CA ARG A 119 25.06 6.78 -11.29
C ARG A 119 25.40 5.35 -10.94
N LEU A 120 24.41 4.48 -10.77
CA LEU A 120 24.66 3.08 -10.45
C LEU A 120 25.28 2.39 -11.68
N PRO A 121 26.55 1.92 -11.60
CA PRO A 121 27.13 1.12 -12.66
C PRO A 121 26.29 -0.14 -12.88
N ARG A 122 26.20 -0.62 -14.13
CA ARG A 122 25.43 -1.84 -14.44
C ARG A 122 25.88 -3.05 -13.60
N LEU A 123 27.18 -3.13 -13.29
CA LEU A 123 27.74 -4.17 -12.43
C LEU A 123 27.09 -4.27 -11.04
N CYS A 124 26.65 -3.14 -10.47
CA CYS A 124 25.96 -3.14 -9.17
C CYS A 124 24.52 -3.64 -9.26
N LEU A 125 23.93 -3.71 -10.46
CA LEU A 125 22.57 -4.18 -10.65
C LEU A 125 22.45 -5.66 -10.35
N ARG A 126 23.44 -6.47 -10.73
CA ARG A 126 23.46 -7.89 -10.43
C ARG A 126 23.47 -8.18 -8.92
N LEU A 127 24.11 -7.30 -8.14
CA LEU A 127 24.16 -7.41 -6.68
C LEU A 127 22.83 -7.03 -6.01
N VAL A 128 22.13 -6.02 -6.54
CA VAL A 128 20.88 -5.50 -5.94
C VAL A 128 19.63 -6.22 -6.47
N PHE A 129 19.63 -6.60 -7.75
CA PHE A 129 18.47 -7.11 -8.49
C PHE A 129 18.65 -8.55 -8.99
N GLY A 130 19.79 -9.20 -8.72
CA GLY A 130 20.05 -10.57 -9.16
C GLY A 130 19.99 -10.73 -10.68
N GLU A 131 19.25 -11.74 -11.15
CA GLU A 131 19.03 -12.00 -12.58
C GLU A 131 18.11 -10.96 -13.27
N GLY A 132 17.42 -10.11 -12.48
CA GLY A 132 16.57 -9.02 -12.97
C GLY A 132 17.32 -7.84 -13.61
N GLU A 133 18.66 -7.82 -13.56
CA GLU A 133 19.51 -6.82 -14.21
C GLU A 133 19.14 -6.66 -15.70
N LYS A 134 18.98 -7.78 -16.41
CA LYS A 134 18.76 -7.78 -17.86
C LYS A 134 17.45 -7.06 -18.21
N VAL A 135 16.38 -7.23 -17.43
CA VAL A 135 15.08 -6.56 -17.62
C VAL A 135 15.20 -5.04 -17.53
N LEU A 136 16.01 -4.53 -16.60
CA LEU A 136 16.20 -3.09 -16.40
C LEU A 136 17.14 -2.46 -17.45
N THR A 137 18.02 -3.26 -18.06
CA THR A 137 18.95 -2.80 -19.10
C THR A 137 18.42 -2.95 -20.52
N SER A 138 17.52 -3.91 -20.75
CA SER A 138 16.83 -4.13 -22.03
C SER A 138 15.63 -3.19 -22.13
N SER A 139 15.88 -2.02 -22.71
CA SER A 139 14.89 -0.95 -22.74
C SER A 139 13.92 -1.09 -23.91
N GLN A 140 12.62 -1.11 -23.61
CA GLN A 140 11.58 -0.98 -24.63
C GLN A 140 10.66 0.18 -24.29
N LYS A 141 10.40 1.03 -25.29
CA LYS A 141 9.41 2.11 -25.21
C LYS A 141 8.03 1.53 -25.52
N ALA A 142 7.50 0.73 -24.60
CA ALA A 142 6.21 0.09 -24.76
C ALA A 142 5.05 1.08 -24.53
N TYR A 143 4.03 0.99 -25.38
CA TYR A 143 2.82 1.80 -25.32
C TYR A 143 1.58 0.90 -25.19
N PRO A 144 0.57 1.34 -24.44
CA PRO A 144 -0.64 0.56 -24.20
C PRO A 144 -1.67 0.77 -25.32
N THR A 145 -1.33 0.46 -26.57
CA THR A 145 -2.14 0.78 -27.76
C THR A 145 -3.57 0.24 -27.66
N LEU A 146 -3.74 -1.04 -27.31
CA LEU A 146 -5.06 -1.67 -27.14
C LEU A 146 -5.89 -0.97 -26.06
N LEU A 147 -5.27 -0.58 -24.94
CA LEU A 147 -5.97 0.13 -23.86
C LEU A 147 -6.38 1.55 -24.29
N GLN A 148 -5.57 2.20 -25.13
CA GLN A 148 -5.91 3.50 -25.71
C GLN A 148 -7.10 3.38 -26.68
N GLU A 149 -7.12 2.35 -27.53
CA GLU A 149 -8.24 2.05 -28.43
C GLU A 149 -9.53 1.76 -27.65
N LYS A 150 -9.41 1.01 -26.55
CA LYS A 150 -10.50 0.74 -25.59
C LYS A 150 -10.87 1.95 -24.72
N LYS A 151 -10.22 3.09 -24.90
CA LYS A 151 -10.42 4.32 -24.11
C LYS A 151 -10.33 4.08 -22.60
N PHE A 152 -9.46 3.16 -22.19
CA PHE A 152 -9.23 2.82 -20.80
C PHE A 152 -8.79 4.06 -20.01
N GLN A 153 -9.49 4.35 -18.91
CA GLN A 153 -9.24 5.52 -18.08
C GLN A 153 -8.21 5.16 -16.99
N PHE A 154 -6.95 5.51 -17.19
CA PHE A 154 -5.90 5.32 -16.18
C PHE A 154 -6.16 6.20 -14.95
N ALA A 155 -6.22 5.60 -13.77
CA ALA A 155 -6.29 6.34 -12.50
C ALA A 155 -4.95 7.04 -12.22
N HIS A 156 -3.84 6.41 -12.59
CA HIS A 156 -2.48 6.90 -12.38
C HIS A 156 -1.69 6.90 -13.69
N GLY A 157 -2.15 7.69 -14.67
CA GLY A 157 -1.44 7.89 -15.94
C GLY A 157 -0.23 8.83 -15.89
N ASP A 158 -0.07 9.59 -14.79
CA ASP A 158 1.06 10.49 -14.55
C ASP A 158 2.00 9.94 -13.48
N LEU A 159 3.31 9.91 -13.78
CA LEU A 159 4.30 9.30 -12.90
C LEU A 159 4.44 10.03 -11.57
N VAL A 160 4.44 11.37 -11.58
CA VAL A 160 4.62 12.15 -10.35
C VAL A 160 3.43 11.94 -9.44
N HIS A 161 2.22 11.90 -10.00
CA HIS A 161 1.01 11.58 -9.24
C HIS A 161 1.07 10.16 -8.65
N ALA A 162 1.42 9.15 -9.46
CA ALA A 162 1.56 7.76 -9.01
C ALA A 162 2.59 7.62 -7.87
N LEU A 163 3.76 8.26 -8.00
CA LEU A 163 4.81 8.20 -6.97
C LEU A 163 4.40 8.95 -5.69
N LYS A 164 3.67 10.07 -5.80
CA LYS A 164 3.15 10.79 -4.64
C LYS A 164 2.13 9.97 -3.85
N GLU A 165 1.20 9.32 -4.55
CA GLU A 165 0.21 8.43 -3.91
C GLU A 165 0.91 7.34 -3.08
N GLU A 166 1.94 6.71 -3.65
CA GLU A 166 2.67 5.66 -2.96
C GLU A 166 3.56 6.21 -1.83
N CYS A 167 4.34 7.26 -2.08
CA CYS A 167 5.40 7.69 -1.17
C CYS A 167 4.98 8.75 -0.14
N SER A 168 3.94 9.53 -0.42
CA SER A 168 3.48 10.63 0.43
C SER A 168 1.94 10.70 0.43
N PRO A 169 1.26 9.64 0.92
CA PRO A 169 -0.19 9.56 0.86
C PRO A 169 -0.83 10.65 1.72
N THR A 170 -1.73 11.43 1.12
CA THR A 170 -2.45 12.53 1.77
C THR A 170 -3.72 12.07 2.48
N ALA A 171 -4.20 10.86 2.18
CA ALA A 171 -5.40 10.25 2.78
C ALA A 171 -5.28 9.88 4.26
N VAL A 172 -4.07 10.01 4.84
CA VAL A 172 -3.81 9.78 6.27
C VAL A 172 -3.16 11.03 6.83
N SER A 173 -3.84 11.68 7.76
CA SER A 173 -3.31 12.86 8.45
C SER A 173 -3.02 12.55 9.91
N ILE A 174 -1.93 13.12 10.42
CA ILE A 174 -1.59 13.12 11.84
C ILE A 174 -1.65 14.56 12.33
N THR A 175 -2.55 14.82 13.27
CA THR A 175 -2.73 16.12 13.92
C THR A 175 -2.31 16.05 15.37
N THR A 176 -1.95 17.19 15.94
CA THR A 176 -1.73 17.32 17.39
C THR A 176 -3.08 17.49 18.08
N VAL A 177 -3.28 16.78 19.18
CA VAL A 177 -4.50 16.91 19.98
C VAL A 177 -4.38 18.16 20.84
N ASN A 178 -5.30 19.10 20.68
CA ASN A 178 -5.49 20.18 21.65
C ASN A 178 -6.44 19.68 22.74
N THR A 179 -6.12 19.96 24.01
CA THR A 179 -6.86 19.55 25.22
C THR A 179 -8.34 19.99 25.27
N GLN A 180 -8.83 20.73 24.26
CA GLN A 180 -10.21 21.20 24.12
C GLN A 180 -11.05 20.39 23.13
N GLU A 181 -10.50 19.45 22.36
CA GLU A 181 -11.34 18.50 21.61
C GLU A 181 -12.14 17.66 22.61
N LYS A 182 -13.45 17.95 22.72
CA LYS A 182 -14.39 17.07 23.42
C LYS A 182 -14.30 15.69 22.78
N TYR A 183 -13.79 14.72 23.52
CA TYR A 183 -13.83 13.29 23.17
C TYR A 183 -15.22 12.96 22.65
N PRO A 184 -15.34 12.18 21.55
CA PRO A 184 -16.60 12.02 20.83
C PRO A 184 -17.71 11.62 21.80
N GLY A 185 -18.72 12.49 21.88
CA GLY A 185 -19.82 12.35 22.80
C GLY A 185 -20.55 11.01 22.64
N ASN A 186 -20.94 10.46 23.78
CA ASN A 186 -21.96 9.44 24.01
C ASN A 186 -21.66 7.95 23.74
N THR A 187 -20.41 7.49 23.61
CA THR A 187 -20.16 6.01 23.61
C THR A 187 -18.87 5.53 24.25
N VAL A 188 -18.05 6.41 24.84
CA VAL A 188 -16.83 5.99 25.54
C VAL A 188 -17.00 6.34 27.01
N GLU A 189 -17.24 5.32 27.85
CA GLU A 189 -16.97 5.41 29.29
C GLU A 189 -15.62 6.12 29.44
N ASN A 190 -15.58 7.21 30.21
CA ASN A 190 -14.37 8.00 30.47
C ASN A 190 -13.15 7.08 30.52
N VAL A 191 -12.28 7.14 29.51
CA VAL A 191 -10.92 6.60 29.58
C VAL A 191 -10.06 7.78 30.01
N PRO A 192 -9.80 7.98 31.32
CA PRO A 192 -9.06 9.14 31.83
C PRO A 192 -7.74 9.37 31.08
N GLU A 193 -7.13 8.30 30.61
CA GLU A 193 -5.84 8.26 29.91
C GLU A 193 -5.89 8.95 28.53
N LEU A 194 -7.05 9.08 27.89
CA LEU A 194 -7.19 9.80 26.62
C LEU A 194 -6.81 11.28 26.75
N THR A 195 -6.94 11.87 27.94
CA THR A 195 -6.45 13.23 28.26
C THR A 195 -4.95 13.40 28.06
N GLN A 196 -4.20 12.30 28.04
CA GLN A 196 -2.76 12.30 27.80
C GLN A 196 -2.40 12.18 26.32
N ALA A 197 -3.36 12.02 25.41
CA ALA A 197 -3.07 11.91 23.98
C ALA A 197 -2.36 13.16 23.45
N GLN A 198 -1.32 12.95 22.65
CA GLN A 198 -0.57 14.04 22.03
C GLN A 198 -0.91 14.19 20.55
N TYR A 199 -1.25 13.08 19.91
CA TYR A 199 -1.44 13.00 18.47
C TYR A 199 -2.68 12.18 18.15
N LYS A 200 -3.29 12.51 17.02
CA LYS A 200 -4.46 11.83 16.46
C LYS A 200 -4.20 11.42 15.02
N ILE A 201 -4.58 10.21 14.65
CA ILE A 201 -4.71 9.74 13.27
C ILE A 201 -6.21 9.61 12.98
N GLU A 202 -6.62 10.10 11.81
CA GLU A 202 -7.96 9.86 11.27
C GLU A 202 -7.83 9.39 9.82
N THR A 203 -8.51 8.31 9.48
CA THR A 203 -8.65 7.84 8.10
C THR A 203 -10.01 7.18 7.88
N SER A 204 -10.46 7.17 6.63
CA SER A 204 -11.77 6.64 6.24
C SER A 204 -11.70 5.96 4.88
N VAL A 205 -12.45 4.87 4.72
CA VAL A 205 -12.48 4.06 3.50
C VAL A 205 -13.91 3.60 3.22
N LYS A 206 -14.41 3.81 2.00
CA LYS A 206 -15.72 3.31 1.56
C LYS A 206 -15.61 1.85 1.12
N LEU A 207 -16.60 1.06 1.46
CA LEU A 207 -16.66 -0.38 1.22
C LEU A 207 -17.99 -0.74 0.54
N GLU A 208 -17.93 -1.58 -0.48
CA GLU A 208 -19.05 -2.23 -1.17
C GLU A 208 -19.43 -3.56 -0.51
N VAL A 209 -19.47 -3.58 0.82
CA VAL A 209 -20.00 -4.69 1.62
C VAL A 209 -20.92 -4.17 2.71
N SER A 210 -21.74 -5.05 3.28
CA SER A 210 -22.57 -4.68 4.44
C SER A 210 -21.72 -4.43 5.68
N SER A 211 -22.22 -3.59 6.60
CA SER A 211 -21.56 -3.30 7.87
C SER A 211 -21.25 -4.56 8.69
N LYS A 212 -22.15 -5.56 8.64
CA LYS A 212 -21.96 -6.86 9.28
C LYS A 212 -20.75 -7.61 8.73
N GLN A 213 -20.66 -7.75 7.41
CA GLN A 213 -19.51 -8.40 6.76
C GLN A 213 -18.19 -7.67 7.04
N ALA A 214 -18.22 -6.34 7.01
CA ALA A 214 -17.06 -5.53 7.37
C ALA A 214 -16.66 -5.76 8.84
N PHE A 215 -17.63 -5.77 9.77
CA PHE A 215 -17.38 -5.97 11.20
C PHE A 215 -16.80 -7.35 11.49
N GLU A 216 -17.40 -8.42 10.96
CA GLU A 216 -16.89 -9.80 11.10
C GLU A 216 -15.44 -9.92 10.59
N PHE A 217 -15.11 -9.22 9.50
CA PHE A 217 -13.75 -9.22 8.99
C PHE A 217 -12.78 -8.44 9.89
N PHE A 218 -13.07 -7.18 10.21
CA PHE A 218 -12.13 -6.30 10.92
C PHE A 218 -11.96 -6.63 12.39
N SER A 219 -12.98 -7.23 13.00
CA SER A 219 -12.94 -7.60 14.41
C SER A 219 -12.14 -8.86 14.71
N SER A 220 -11.78 -9.64 13.68
CA SER A 220 -10.95 -10.84 13.82
C SER A 220 -9.44 -10.50 13.87
N PRO A 221 -8.71 -10.91 14.93
CA PRO A 221 -7.26 -10.70 15.02
C PRO A 221 -6.50 -11.35 13.87
N LEU A 222 -7.02 -12.46 13.32
CA LEU A 222 -6.41 -13.17 12.19
C LEU A 222 -6.34 -12.30 10.93
N ASN A 223 -7.27 -11.35 10.78
CA ASN A 223 -7.30 -10.44 9.63
C ASN A 223 -6.42 -9.19 9.84
N LEU A 224 -5.90 -8.94 11.06
CA LEU A 224 -4.98 -7.83 11.32
C LEU A 224 -3.70 -7.95 10.49
N GLY A 225 -3.18 -9.16 10.34
CA GLY A 225 -1.98 -9.43 9.55
C GLY A 225 -2.15 -9.04 8.07
N LEU A 226 -3.34 -9.28 7.50
CA LEU A 226 -3.63 -8.94 6.10
C LEU A 226 -3.57 -7.44 5.83
N ALA A 227 -3.85 -6.61 6.84
CA ALA A 227 -3.85 -5.16 6.74
C ALA A 227 -2.56 -4.51 7.29
N THR A 228 -1.55 -5.31 7.62
CA THR A 228 -0.27 -4.87 8.17
C THR A 228 0.83 -5.05 7.12
N PRO A 229 1.68 -4.04 6.85
CA PRO A 229 2.75 -4.19 5.87
C PRO A 229 3.70 -5.35 6.19
N ASP A 230 4.09 -6.13 5.16
CA ASP A 230 4.94 -7.32 5.32
C ASP A 230 6.26 -7.07 6.07
N TRP A 231 6.88 -5.89 5.90
CA TRP A 231 8.14 -5.56 6.55
C TRP A 231 8.01 -5.40 8.07
N MET A 232 6.79 -5.28 8.60
CA MET A 232 6.53 -5.29 10.04
C MET A 232 6.54 -6.69 10.64
N ASP A 233 6.60 -7.76 9.83
CA ASP A 233 6.75 -9.13 10.31
C ASP A 233 5.72 -9.49 11.41
N PHE A 234 4.44 -9.21 11.13
CA PHE A 234 3.37 -9.33 12.11
C PHE A 234 3.10 -10.80 12.45
N HIS A 235 3.19 -11.13 13.74
CA HIS A 235 2.95 -12.47 14.25
C HIS A 235 2.06 -12.43 15.50
N ILE A 236 0.91 -13.09 15.45
CA ILE A 236 0.05 -13.30 16.62
C ILE A 236 0.71 -14.35 17.51
N THR A 237 0.88 -14.04 18.79
CA THR A 237 1.45 -14.96 19.78
C THR A 237 0.40 -15.49 20.75
N GLU A 238 -0.66 -14.74 20.99
CA GLU A 238 -1.76 -15.11 21.89
C GLU A 238 -3.05 -14.46 21.35
N SER A 239 -4.13 -15.24 21.24
CA SER A 239 -5.43 -14.77 20.77
C SER A 239 -6.54 -15.52 21.51
N PRO A 240 -7.64 -14.86 21.91
CA PRO A 240 -8.81 -15.55 22.44
C PRO A 240 -9.51 -16.32 21.32
N SER A 241 -10.40 -17.26 21.70
CA SER A 241 -11.24 -17.99 20.74
C SER A 241 -12.26 -17.08 20.07
N ASP A 242 -12.87 -16.20 20.85
CA ASP A 242 -13.93 -15.28 20.43
C ASP A 242 -13.61 -13.87 20.93
N MET A 243 -13.87 -12.88 20.07
CA MET A 243 -13.61 -11.47 20.38
C MET A 243 -14.84 -10.80 20.98
N ASN A 244 -14.64 -10.10 22.09
CA ASN A 244 -15.66 -9.35 22.83
C ASN A 244 -15.00 -8.27 23.73
N LYS A 245 -15.79 -7.45 24.43
CA LYS A 245 -15.27 -6.51 25.44
C LYS A 245 -14.54 -7.27 26.56
N GLY A 246 -13.31 -6.87 26.86
CA GLY A 246 -12.40 -7.50 27.81
C GLY A 246 -11.46 -8.53 27.19
N SER A 247 -11.63 -8.87 25.91
CA SER A 247 -10.72 -9.77 25.20
C SER A 247 -9.32 -9.16 25.09
N GLU A 248 -8.30 -9.94 25.44
CA GLU A 248 -6.90 -9.57 25.28
C GLU A 248 -6.22 -10.43 24.22
N PHE A 249 -5.31 -9.83 23.44
CA PHE A 249 -4.45 -10.55 22.50
C PHE A 249 -3.04 -9.96 22.50
N GLU A 250 -2.05 -10.80 22.19
CA GLU A 250 -0.63 -10.42 22.10
C GLU A 250 -0.09 -10.75 20.71
N TYR A 251 0.67 -9.80 20.16
CA TYR A 251 1.36 -9.96 18.89
C TYR A 251 2.76 -9.36 18.92
N LYS A 252 3.57 -9.71 17.93
CA LYS A 252 4.90 -9.17 17.68
C LYS A 252 4.94 -8.43 16.35
N ILE A 253 5.64 -7.29 16.33
CA ILE A 253 5.92 -6.50 15.13
C ILE A 253 7.34 -5.95 15.14
N ASN A 254 7.88 -5.70 13.96
CA ASN A 254 9.12 -4.98 13.72
C ASN A 254 8.81 -3.52 13.34
N LEU A 255 9.17 -2.56 14.20
CA LEU A 255 9.16 -1.12 13.88
C LEU A 255 10.58 -0.58 13.64
N GLY A 256 11.50 -1.48 13.32
CA GLY A 256 12.94 -1.28 13.26
C GLY A 256 13.66 -2.64 13.27
N PRO A 257 14.96 -2.69 13.63
CA PRO A 257 15.74 -3.92 13.58
C PRO A 257 15.40 -4.95 14.67
N PHE A 258 14.58 -4.59 15.67
CA PHE A 258 14.24 -5.46 16.79
C PHE A 258 12.73 -5.68 16.90
N PRO A 259 12.29 -6.92 17.18
CA PRO A 259 10.89 -7.24 17.37
C PRO A 259 10.36 -6.66 18.69
N ILE A 260 9.16 -6.12 18.64
CA ILE A 260 8.44 -5.50 19.76
C ILE A 260 7.19 -6.33 20.03
N LYS A 261 7.00 -6.70 21.30
CA LYS A 261 5.77 -7.30 21.79
C LYS A 261 4.73 -6.23 22.08
N TRP A 262 3.49 -6.49 21.68
CA TRP A 262 2.36 -5.61 21.89
C TRP A 262 1.19 -6.42 22.43
N ARG A 263 0.66 -5.99 23.58
CA ARG A 263 -0.52 -6.56 24.22
C ARG A 263 -1.64 -5.54 24.22
N THR A 264 -2.80 -5.96 23.73
CA THR A 264 -3.96 -5.12 23.48
C THR A 264 -5.20 -5.72 24.13
N GLU A 265 -6.07 -4.86 24.65
CA GLU A 265 -7.38 -5.20 25.24
C GLU A 265 -8.50 -4.52 24.45
N ILE A 266 -9.60 -5.23 24.18
CA ILE A 266 -10.81 -4.65 23.61
C ILE A 266 -11.63 -4.01 24.72
N ILE A 267 -11.68 -2.68 24.76
CA ILE A 267 -12.36 -1.93 25.83
C ILE A 267 -13.79 -1.52 25.47
N ASN A 268 -14.14 -1.54 24.19
CA ASN A 268 -15.51 -1.30 23.72
C ASN A 268 -15.84 -2.23 22.56
N TRP A 269 -17.08 -2.72 22.54
CA TRP A 269 -17.56 -3.67 21.55
C TRP A 269 -19.06 -3.47 21.31
N VAL A 270 -19.39 -2.93 20.15
CA VAL A 270 -20.76 -2.74 19.65
C VAL A 270 -20.83 -3.45 18.30
N PRO A 271 -21.43 -4.65 18.24
CA PRO A 271 -21.54 -5.43 17.02
C PRO A 271 -22.03 -4.60 15.82
N ASP A 272 -21.45 -4.86 14.65
CA ASP A 272 -21.74 -4.22 13.35
C ASP A 272 -21.47 -2.71 13.26
N ASN A 273 -20.99 -2.07 14.34
CA ASN A 273 -20.86 -0.61 14.43
C ASN A 273 -19.48 -0.16 14.89
N LEU A 274 -18.95 -0.71 15.98
CA LEU A 274 -17.81 -0.13 16.66
C LEU A 274 -17.06 -1.15 17.51
N PHE A 275 -15.74 -1.13 17.46
CA PHE A 275 -14.93 -1.68 18.53
C PHE A 275 -13.71 -0.79 18.79
N VAL A 276 -13.18 -0.88 20.00
CA VAL A 276 -12.05 -0.08 20.44
C VAL A 276 -11.02 -0.97 21.10
N ASP A 277 -9.79 -0.85 20.63
CA ASP A 277 -8.64 -1.53 21.19
C ASP A 277 -7.70 -0.56 21.92
N TYR A 278 -7.21 -1.01 23.07
CA TYR A 278 -6.36 -0.25 23.97
C TYR A 278 -5.08 -1.01 24.25
N GLN A 279 -3.93 -0.36 24.07
CA GLN A 279 -2.64 -0.97 24.37
C GLN A 279 -2.41 -1.04 25.88
N LYS A 280 -2.35 -2.26 26.42
CA LYS A 280 -1.93 -2.54 27.80
C LYS A 280 -0.42 -2.47 27.95
N LYS A 281 0.32 -2.98 26.97
CA LYS A 281 1.78 -2.96 26.93
C LYS A 281 2.25 -2.87 25.48
N GLY A 282 3.16 -1.96 25.18
CA GLY A 282 3.67 -1.79 23.83
C GLY A 282 4.62 -0.59 23.71
N PRO A 283 4.95 -0.18 22.47
CA PRO A 283 5.97 0.84 22.21
C PRO A 283 5.52 2.27 22.55
N TYR A 284 4.22 2.50 22.72
CA TYR A 284 3.67 3.83 23.02
C TYR A 284 3.36 4.00 24.51
N SER A 285 3.37 5.24 25.00
CA SER A 285 2.86 5.53 26.35
C SER A 285 1.33 5.56 26.43
N LEU A 286 0.68 5.74 25.29
CA LEU A 286 -0.76 5.62 25.10
C LEU A 286 -0.99 5.18 23.66
N TRP A 287 -1.84 4.18 23.47
CA TRP A 287 -2.40 3.85 22.17
C TRP A 287 -3.84 3.38 22.36
N TRP A 288 -4.74 4.16 21.78
CA TRP A 288 -6.17 3.91 21.78
C TRP A 288 -6.62 4.00 20.33
N HIS A 289 -7.19 2.93 19.80
CA HIS A 289 -7.60 2.84 18.42
C HIS A 289 -9.07 2.43 18.36
N GLN A 290 -9.87 3.29 17.75
CA GLN A 290 -11.26 3.07 17.45
C GLN A 290 -11.44 2.67 15.99
N HIS A 291 -12.19 1.59 15.80
CA HIS A 291 -12.67 1.11 14.53
C HIS A 291 -14.18 1.33 14.49
N ARG A 292 -14.66 2.22 13.62
CA ARG A 292 -16.09 2.49 13.46
C ARG A 292 -16.54 2.15 12.05
N ILE A 293 -17.65 1.43 11.95
CA ILE A 293 -18.30 1.03 10.71
C ILE A 293 -19.62 1.76 10.62
N VAL A 294 -19.72 2.66 9.64
CA VAL A 294 -20.91 3.48 9.40
C VAL A 294 -21.66 2.89 8.22
N THR A 295 -22.88 2.40 8.45
CA THR A 295 -23.75 1.91 7.38
C THR A 295 -24.13 3.06 6.45
N GLU A 296 -23.87 2.91 5.15
CA GLU A 296 -24.25 3.88 4.11
C GLU A 296 -25.34 3.34 3.17
N GLY A 297 -25.56 2.02 3.16
CA GLY A 297 -26.60 1.35 2.40
C GLY A 297 -26.72 -0.13 2.79
N VAL A 298 -27.49 -0.90 2.01
CA VAL A 298 -27.74 -2.34 2.28
C VAL A 298 -26.47 -3.17 2.16
N SER A 299 -25.66 -2.88 1.14
CA SER A 299 -24.39 -3.57 0.84
C SER A 299 -23.24 -2.57 0.73
N THR A 300 -23.34 -1.43 1.41
CA THR A 300 -22.31 -0.40 1.42
C THR A 300 -22.15 0.16 2.83
N CYS A 301 -20.89 0.36 3.23
CA CYS A 301 -20.55 0.98 4.51
C CYS A 301 -19.23 1.73 4.40
N ARG A 302 -18.90 2.47 5.45
CA ARG A 302 -17.65 3.22 5.55
C ARG A 302 -16.92 2.85 6.83
N MET A 303 -15.67 2.44 6.69
CA MET A 303 -14.77 2.15 7.80
C MET A 303 -14.01 3.42 8.16
N GLU A 304 -14.16 3.87 9.41
CA GLU A 304 -13.45 4.99 10.02
C GLU A 304 -12.46 4.45 11.07
N ASP A 305 -11.20 4.79 10.92
CA ASP A 305 -10.16 4.50 11.91
C ASP A 305 -9.75 5.80 12.60
N LYS A 306 -9.81 5.81 13.93
CA LYS A 306 -9.36 6.92 14.77
C LYS A 306 -8.39 6.44 15.83
N VAL A 307 -7.17 6.96 15.82
CA VAL A 307 -6.13 6.58 16.78
C VAL A 307 -5.69 7.77 17.59
N PHE A 308 -5.74 7.66 18.90
CA PHE A 308 -5.11 8.58 19.84
C PHE A 308 -3.87 7.94 20.43
N TYR A 309 -2.74 8.63 20.37
CA TYR A 309 -1.49 8.07 20.88
C TYR A 309 -0.56 9.11 21.50
N ARG A 310 0.34 8.61 22.34
CA ARG A 310 1.42 9.36 22.97
C ARG A 310 2.74 8.60 22.83
N VAL A 311 3.78 9.29 22.38
CA VAL A 311 5.12 8.72 22.28
C VAL A 311 5.88 8.79 23.62
N PRO A 312 6.67 7.77 23.98
CA PRO A 312 7.51 7.81 25.19
C PRO A 312 8.70 8.76 25.01
N GLY A 313 9.38 9.11 26.11
CA GLY A 313 10.67 9.83 26.05
C GLY A 313 10.57 11.37 25.92
N TRP A 314 9.44 11.96 26.29
CA TRP A 314 9.21 13.41 26.41
C TRP A 314 9.72 14.23 25.20
N ILE A 315 10.78 15.05 25.35
CA ILE A 315 11.32 15.86 24.25
C ILE A 315 11.95 14.99 23.15
N LEU A 316 12.76 14.00 23.52
CA LEU A 316 13.40 13.11 22.54
C LEU A 316 12.35 12.30 21.76
N GLY A 317 11.30 11.86 22.45
CA GLY A 317 10.13 11.23 21.83
C GLY A 317 9.46 12.10 20.78
N ARG A 318 9.24 13.39 21.08
CA ARG A 318 8.64 14.35 20.13
C ARG A 318 9.53 14.61 18.91
N ILE A 319 10.84 14.61 19.08
CA ILE A 319 11.79 14.75 17.97
C ILE A 319 11.75 13.49 17.10
N ALA A 320 11.85 12.30 17.70
CA ALA A 320 11.73 11.02 16.99
C ALA A 320 10.39 10.91 16.27
N HIS A 321 9.32 11.43 16.88
CA HIS A 321 8.00 11.49 16.26
C HIS A 321 7.99 12.31 14.99
N LYS A 322 8.48 13.55 15.06
CA LYS A 322 8.48 14.49 13.94
C LYS A 322 9.23 13.95 12.71
N TYR A 323 10.35 13.26 12.92
CA TYR A 323 11.22 12.84 11.82
C TYR A 323 11.04 11.38 11.38
N ILE A 324 10.57 10.49 12.28
CA ILE A 324 10.53 9.04 12.02
C ILE A 324 9.13 8.48 12.25
N ILE A 325 8.61 8.52 13.49
CA ILE A 325 7.39 7.78 13.87
C ILE A 325 6.17 8.26 13.07
N LYS A 326 6.03 9.58 12.85
CA LYS A 326 4.93 10.14 12.06
C LYS A 326 4.88 9.55 10.65
N ASN A 327 6.02 9.47 9.97
CA ASN A 327 6.11 8.98 8.60
C ASN A 327 5.84 7.47 8.53
N ILE A 328 6.32 6.71 9.52
CA ILE A 328 6.03 5.27 9.65
C ILE A 328 4.53 5.05 9.85
N LEU A 329 3.89 5.78 10.77
CA LEU A 329 2.45 5.64 11.02
C LEU A 329 1.62 6.02 9.80
N VAL A 330 1.94 7.11 9.10
CA VAL A 330 1.29 7.48 7.83
C VAL A 330 1.40 6.34 6.81
N ARG A 331 2.59 5.75 6.65
CA ARG A 331 2.81 4.62 5.75
C ARG A 331 1.98 3.39 6.12
N ILE A 332 1.93 3.02 7.40
CA ILE A 332 1.17 1.86 7.91
C ILE A 332 -0.33 2.06 7.63
N PHE A 333 -0.89 3.20 8.02
CA PHE A 333 -2.33 3.45 7.84
C PHE A 333 -2.71 3.65 6.37
N ALA A 334 -1.82 4.19 5.55
CA ALA A 334 -2.05 4.29 4.10
C ALA A 334 -2.06 2.91 3.44
N TYR A 335 -1.13 2.03 3.82
CA TYR A 335 -1.14 0.63 3.38
C TYR A 335 -2.43 -0.07 3.80
N ARG A 336 -2.82 0.05 5.08
CA ARG A 336 -4.06 -0.51 5.61
C ARG A 336 -5.26 -0.04 4.79
N ARG A 337 -5.41 1.27 4.59
CA ARG A 337 -6.49 1.86 3.77
C ARG A 337 -6.52 1.25 2.37
N LYS A 338 -5.35 1.14 1.73
CA LYS A 338 -5.21 0.60 0.39
C LYS A 338 -5.59 -0.88 0.30
N VAL A 339 -5.16 -1.73 1.24
CA VAL A 339 -5.56 -3.15 1.27
C VAL A 339 -7.05 -3.30 1.49
N ILE A 340 -7.62 -2.51 2.41
CA ILE A 340 -9.05 -2.48 2.68
C ILE A 340 -9.84 -2.10 1.42
N GLN A 341 -9.43 -1.02 0.74
CA GLN A 341 -10.06 -0.59 -0.51
C GLN A 341 -9.93 -1.64 -1.61
N MET A 342 -8.77 -2.29 -1.76
CA MET A 342 -8.60 -3.34 -2.76
C MET A 342 -9.49 -4.55 -2.50
N ARG A 343 -9.73 -4.88 -1.24
CA ARG A 343 -10.50 -6.07 -0.85
C ARG A 343 -12.01 -5.83 -0.87
N PHE A 344 -12.45 -4.64 -0.49
CA PHE A 344 -13.85 -4.34 -0.24
C PHE A 344 -14.37 -3.11 -0.97
N GLY A 345 -13.52 -2.30 -1.59
CA GLY A 345 -13.88 -1.01 -2.18
C GLY A 345 -14.55 -1.07 -3.54
N GLY A 346 -14.86 -2.27 -4.06
CA GLY A 346 -15.54 -2.43 -5.33
C GLY A 346 -14.67 -2.26 -6.57
N ARG A 347 -15.32 -2.08 -7.73
CA ARG A 347 -14.65 -1.84 -9.03
C ARG A 347 -14.07 -0.43 -9.17
N ILE A 348 -14.44 0.50 -8.30
CA ILE A 348 -14.05 1.91 -8.36
C ILE A 348 -13.09 2.21 -7.20
N TYR A 349 -11.88 2.66 -7.53
CA TYR A 349 -10.99 3.21 -6.52
C TYR A 349 -11.55 4.54 -6.04
N ASP A 350 -11.80 4.66 -4.73
CA ASP A 350 -12.21 5.92 -4.14
C ASP A 350 -11.05 6.93 -4.15
N SER A 351 -11.03 7.74 -5.22
CA SER A 351 -10.13 8.88 -5.37
C SER A 351 -10.65 10.13 -4.65
N SER A 352 -11.75 10.05 -3.88
CA SER A 352 -12.26 11.22 -3.17
C SER A 352 -11.29 11.64 -2.07
N GLN A 353 -10.66 12.78 -2.33
CA GLN A 353 -10.01 13.67 -1.39
C GLN A 353 -10.53 15.08 -1.64
#